data_AF-A0A6F8YY87-F1
#
_entry.id   AF-A0A6F8YY87-F1
#
_cell.length_a   1.000
_cell.length_b   1.000
_cell.length_c   1.000
_cell.angle_alpha   90.00
_cell.angle_beta   90.00
_cell.angle_gamma   90.00
#
_symmetry.space_group_name_H-M   'P 1'
#
loop_
_entity.id
_entity.type
_entity.pdbx_description
1 polymer ?
#
loop_
_entity_poly.entity_id
_entity_poly.type
_entity_poly.pdbx_seq_one_letter_code
_entity_poly.pdbx_strand_id
1 'polypeptide(L)'
;MNVRSSFPGNTYGSANGTSMASPHLAGTVALLWSAAPGLVGQITATRQLLNDTAVDKLDAQCGGTADDNNVYGEGRLDALALLAAAPIGDNGTLAGTVTDAATGSPLAGATVALTGPADRQLTTGADGTFTSLLPSGDYQATVSLFGYTPRTVAATVTTGDTTTLDVALSAVPGSRSAAR
;
A
#
# COMPACT_ATOMS: atom_id res chain seq x y z
N MET A 1 12.71 -26.08 -20.12
CA MET A 1 13.27 -25.16 -19.09
C MET A 1 13.47 -25.94 -17.81
N ASN A 2 14.72 -26.26 -17.43
CA ASN A 2 15.04 -27.03 -16.23
C ASN A 2 15.11 -26.13 -14.99
N VAL A 3 13.96 -25.80 -14.41
CA VAL A 3 13.87 -24.95 -13.21
C VAL A 3 14.28 -25.76 -11.99
N ARG A 4 15.36 -25.33 -11.31
CA ARG A 4 15.80 -25.94 -10.06
C ARG A 4 14.92 -25.47 -8.90
N SER A 5 14.34 -26.41 -8.15
CA SER A 5 13.45 -26.11 -7.02
C SER A 5 13.64 -27.12 -5.89
N SER A 6 13.04 -26.84 -4.72
CA SER A 6 13.09 -27.70 -3.53
C SER A 6 12.27 -28.98 -3.72
N PHE A 7 12.81 -30.11 -3.26
CA PHE A 7 12.18 -31.42 -3.23
C PHE A 7 12.19 -32.00 -1.81
N PRO A 8 11.31 -32.97 -1.49
CA PRO A 8 11.28 -33.60 -0.18
C PRO A 8 12.65 -34.14 0.28
N GLY A 9 12.83 -34.22 1.61
CA GLY A 9 14.07 -34.74 2.20
C GLY A 9 15.24 -33.76 2.16
N ASN A 10 14.99 -32.44 2.17
CA ASN A 10 16.02 -31.39 2.11
C ASN A 10 16.87 -31.47 0.83
N THR A 11 16.22 -31.77 -0.31
CA THR A 11 16.88 -31.93 -1.60
C THR A 11 16.45 -30.86 -2.60
N TYR A 12 17.16 -30.78 -3.73
CA TYR A 12 16.80 -29.95 -4.86
C TYR A 12 16.77 -30.80 -6.13
N GLY A 13 15.83 -30.50 -7.02
CA GLY A 13 15.67 -31.16 -8.31
C GLY A 13 15.37 -30.15 -9.40
N SER A 14 15.49 -30.55 -10.67
CA SER A 14 15.07 -29.74 -11.81
C SER A 14 13.74 -30.24 -12.35
N ALA A 15 12.82 -29.33 -12.66
CA ALA A 15 11.53 -29.64 -13.24
C ALA A 15 11.21 -28.73 -14.43
N ASN A 16 10.29 -29.18 -15.29
CA ASN A 16 9.84 -28.48 -16.48
C ASN A 16 8.31 -28.34 -16.44
N GLY A 17 7.78 -27.32 -17.13
CA GLY A 17 6.34 -27.14 -17.35
C GLY A 17 5.84 -25.78 -16.90
N THR A 18 4.59 -25.47 -17.28
CA THR A 18 3.90 -24.22 -16.88
C THR A 18 3.72 -24.13 -15.37
N SER A 19 3.61 -25.27 -14.68
CA SER A 19 3.62 -25.34 -13.21
C SER A 19 4.89 -24.76 -12.56
N MET A 20 6.01 -24.71 -13.29
CA MET A 20 7.26 -24.09 -12.85
C MET A 20 7.37 -22.63 -13.30
N ALA A 21 6.60 -22.22 -14.31
CA ALA A 21 6.51 -20.82 -14.74
C ALA A 21 5.59 -19.99 -13.81
N SER A 22 4.41 -20.53 -13.46
CA SER A 22 3.44 -19.86 -12.57
C SER A 22 4.02 -19.30 -11.26
N PRO A 23 4.91 -19.99 -10.51
CA PRO A 23 5.48 -19.43 -9.30
C PRO A 23 6.41 -18.22 -9.55
N HIS A 24 7.01 -18.08 -10.74
CA HIS A 24 7.78 -16.88 -11.07
C HIS A 24 6.87 -15.66 -11.25
N LEU A 25 5.72 -15.85 -11.90
CA LEU A 25 4.70 -14.80 -12.01
C LEU A 25 4.17 -14.42 -10.62
N ALA A 26 3.80 -15.42 -9.80
CA ALA A 26 3.29 -15.19 -8.45
C ALA A 26 4.30 -14.44 -7.57
N GLY A 27 5.57 -14.85 -7.58
CA GLY A 27 6.64 -14.16 -6.85
C GLY A 27 6.88 -12.73 -7.34
N THR A 28 6.78 -12.49 -8.65
CA THR A 28 6.95 -11.16 -9.23
C THR A 28 5.78 -10.23 -8.89
N VAL A 29 4.54 -10.72 -8.92
CA VAL A 29 3.37 -9.95 -8.46
C VAL A 29 3.46 -9.65 -6.96
N ALA A 30 3.92 -10.60 -6.15
CA ALA A 30 4.16 -10.36 -4.73
C ALA A 30 5.22 -9.27 -4.50
N LEU A 31 6.31 -9.27 -5.27
CA LEU A 31 7.33 -8.22 -5.23
C LEU A 31 6.74 -6.86 -5.64
N LEU A 32 6.00 -6.80 -6.74
CA LEU A 32 5.32 -5.59 -7.22
C LEU A 32 4.39 -5.02 -6.15
N TRP A 33 3.52 -5.84 -5.56
CA TRP A 33 2.58 -5.40 -4.53
C TRP A 33 3.25 -5.01 -3.22
N SER A 34 4.40 -5.62 -2.91
CA SER A 34 5.23 -5.18 -1.78
C SER A 34 5.84 -3.80 -2.02
N ALA A 35 6.24 -3.49 -3.26
CA ALA A 35 6.82 -2.20 -3.63
C ALA A 35 5.74 -1.11 -3.78
N ALA A 36 4.60 -1.45 -4.38
CA ALA A 36 3.48 -0.57 -4.65
C ALA A 36 2.20 -1.09 -3.95
N PRO A 37 2.02 -0.89 -2.63
CA PRO A 37 0.88 -1.43 -1.90
C PRO A 37 -0.48 -0.98 -2.42
N GLY A 38 -0.57 0.17 -3.09
CA GLY A 38 -1.79 0.65 -3.74
C GLY A 38 -2.28 -0.25 -4.89
N LEU A 39 -1.44 -1.15 -5.40
CA LEU A 39 -1.82 -2.15 -6.40
C LEU A 39 -2.39 -3.45 -5.79
N VAL A 40 -2.34 -3.62 -4.46
CA VAL A 40 -2.88 -4.83 -3.80
C VAL A 40 -4.37 -4.93 -4.10
N GLY A 41 -4.78 -6.03 -4.75
CA GLY A 41 -6.17 -6.26 -5.17
C GLY A 41 -6.58 -5.55 -6.46
N GLN A 42 -5.74 -4.68 -7.03
CA GLN A 42 -6.00 -4.01 -8.30
C GLN A 42 -5.58 -4.90 -9.49
N ILE A 43 -6.36 -5.95 -9.75
CA ILE A 43 -6.00 -7.00 -10.73
C ILE A 43 -5.86 -6.46 -12.15
N THR A 44 -6.75 -5.58 -12.59
CA THR A 44 -6.70 -5.00 -13.95
C THR A 44 -5.45 -4.15 -14.12
N ALA A 45 -5.14 -3.26 -13.17
CA ALA A 45 -3.93 -2.43 -13.21
C ALA A 45 -2.65 -3.27 -13.14
N THR A 46 -2.65 -4.31 -12.29
CA THR A 46 -1.52 -5.25 -12.19
C THR A 46 -1.29 -5.99 -13.52
N ARG A 47 -2.36 -6.44 -14.18
CA ARG A 47 -2.28 -7.10 -15.48
C ARG A 47 -1.77 -6.15 -16.57
N GLN A 48 -2.29 -4.92 -16.61
CA GLN A 48 -1.83 -3.90 -17.55
C GLN A 48 -0.32 -3.69 -17.45
N LEU A 49 0.20 -3.47 -16.24
CA LEU A 49 1.64 -3.32 -16.00
C LEU A 49 2.45 -4.55 -16.44
N LEU A 50 1.94 -5.76 -16.19
CA LEU A 50 2.59 -7.00 -16.64
C LEU A 50 2.66 -7.10 -18.17
N ASN A 51 1.60 -6.71 -18.86
CA ASN A 51 1.56 -6.71 -20.33
C ASN A 51 2.52 -5.66 -20.89
N ASP A 52 2.40 -4.41 -20.42
CA ASP A 52 3.18 -3.27 -20.92
C ASP A 52 4.71 -3.40 -20.70
N THR A 53 5.12 -4.27 -19.78
CA THR A 53 6.54 -4.48 -19.41
C THR A 53 7.09 -5.84 -19.82
N ALA A 54 6.27 -6.70 -20.40
CA ALA A 54 6.73 -7.97 -20.91
C ALA A 54 7.72 -7.78 -22.06
N VAL A 55 8.67 -8.71 -22.19
CA VAL A 55 9.63 -8.72 -23.28
C VAL A 55 9.11 -9.63 -24.37
N ASP A 56 8.71 -9.04 -25.49
CA ASP A 56 8.16 -9.74 -26.64
C ASP A 56 9.05 -10.90 -27.10
N LYS A 57 8.40 -12.01 -27.42
CA LYS A 57 9.04 -13.20 -27.98
C LYS A 57 8.30 -13.61 -29.23
N LEU A 58 8.85 -13.22 -30.38
CA LEU A 58 8.34 -13.62 -31.68
C LEU A 58 8.36 -15.15 -31.81
N ASP A 59 7.18 -15.73 -31.87
CA ASP A 59 6.96 -17.13 -32.20
C ASP A 59 5.60 -17.32 -32.87
N ALA A 60 5.63 -17.35 -34.20
CA ALA A 60 4.42 -17.40 -35.03
C ALA A 60 3.88 -18.83 -35.26
N GLN A 61 4.44 -19.86 -34.62
CA GLN A 61 4.07 -21.26 -34.89
C GLN A 61 2.59 -21.56 -34.58
N CYS A 62 1.98 -20.79 -33.68
CA CYS A 62 0.57 -20.92 -33.29
C CYS A 62 -0.29 -19.72 -33.73
N GLY A 63 0.21 -18.87 -34.62
CA GLY A 63 -0.45 -17.63 -35.05
C GLY A 63 -0.34 -16.47 -34.03
N GLY A 64 -0.84 -15.31 -34.43
CA GLY A 64 -0.71 -14.04 -33.70
C GLY A 64 0.24 -13.06 -34.36
N THR A 65 0.74 -12.10 -33.58
CA THR A 65 1.64 -11.02 -33.98
C THR A 65 3.00 -11.15 -33.30
N ALA A 66 3.95 -10.24 -33.57
CA ALA A 66 5.25 -10.25 -32.89
C ALA A 66 5.11 -9.93 -31.38
N ASP A 67 4.18 -9.04 -31.05
CA ASP A 67 4.00 -8.46 -29.72
C ASP A 67 3.01 -9.28 -28.89
N ASP A 68 2.03 -9.91 -29.55
CA ASP A 68 1.08 -10.84 -28.92
C ASP A 68 0.86 -12.08 -29.78
N ASN A 69 1.36 -13.23 -29.35
CA ASN A 69 1.22 -14.51 -30.05
C ASN A 69 0.71 -15.65 -29.16
N ASN A 70 0.14 -16.67 -29.80
CA ASN A 70 -0.48 -17.79 -29.08
C ASN A 70 0.52 -18.75 -28.40
N VAL A 71 1.84 -18.48 -28.44
CA VAL A 71 2.87 -19.27 -27.77
C VAL A 71 3.30 -18.62 -26.47
N TYR A 72 3.55 -17.31 -26.48
CA TYR A 72 4.07 -16.54 -25.35
C TYR A 72 3.11 -15.47 -24.81
N GLY A 73 1.96 -15.25 -25.47
CA GLY A 73 1.10 -14.10 -25.22
C GLY A 73 1.88 -12.80 -25.44
N GLU A 74 1.80 -11.91 -24.46
CA GLU A 74 2.54 -10.64 -24.33
C GLU A 74 4.06 -10.85 -24.14
N GLY A 75 4.55 -12.08 -24.04
CA GLY A 75 5.97 -12.38 -23.99
C GLY A 75 6.49 -12.81 -22.62
N ARG A 76 7.79 -12.61 -22.41
CA ARG A 76 8.50 -13.07 -21.20
C ARG A 76 8.44 -12.00 -20.12
N LEU A 77 8.05 -12.43 -18.91
CA LEU A 77 8.09 -11.61 -17.69
C LEU A 77 9.45 -10.90 -17.48
N ASP A 78 9.39 -9.59 -17.22
CA ASP A 78 10.52 -8.77 -16.78
C ASP A 78 10.18 -8.06 -15.46
N ALA A 79 10.66 -8.63 -14.36
CA ALA A 79 10.38 -8.10 -13.02
C ALA A 79 11.01 -6.72 -12.77
N LEU A 80 12.12 -6.40 -13.44
CA LEU A 80 12.80 -5.12 -13.25
C LEU A 80 12.04 -4.01 -13.98
N ALA A 81 11.69 -4.24 -15.24
CA ALA A 81 10.86 -3.31 -16.01
C ALA A 81 9.49 -3.10 -15.32
N LEU A 82 8.89 -4.18 -14.83
CA LEU A 82 7.64 -4.13 -14.07
C LEU A 82 7.73 -3.22 -12.84
N LEU A 83 8.77 -3.38 -12.02
CA LEU A 83 8.96 -2.52 -10.84
C LEU A 83 9.22 -1.08 -11.25
N ALA A 84 10.06 -0.84 -12.27
CA ALA A 84 10.36 0.52 -12.73
C ALA A 84 9.14 1.26 -13.29
N ALA A 85 8.21 0.54 -13.93
CA ALA A 85 6.97 1.10 -14.47
C ALA A 85 5.84 1.19 -13.44
N ALA A 86 5.95 0.45 -12.33
CA ALA A 86 4.91 0.47 -11.31
C ALA A 86 4.78 1.88 -10.73
N PRO A 87 3.54 2.32 -10.41
CA PRO A 87 3.32 3.44 -9.51
C PRO A 87 3.69 2.97 -8.10
N ILE A 88 4.97 2.66 -7.89
CA ILE A 88 5.59 2.55 -6.57
C ILE A 88 5.39 3.94 -6.00
N GLY A 89 4.25 4.11 -5.33
CA GLY A 89 3.64 5.41 -5.18
C GLY A 89 4.67 6.42 -4.73
N ASP A 90 4.53 7.62 -5.26
CA ASP A 90 5.08 8.83 -4.71
C ASP A 90 4.61 8.91 -3.24
N ASN A 91 5.24 8.18 -2.32
CA ASN A 91 4.70 7.97 -0.98
C ASN A 91 5.41 8.93 -0.04
N GLY A 92 4.65 9.55 0.84
CA GLY A 92 5.17 10.30 1.97
C GLY A 92 4.73 9.69 3.28
N THR A 93 5.38 10.08 4.37
CA THR A 93 4.97 9.70 5.72
C THR A 93 4.09 10.80 6.29
N LEU A 94 2.89 10.48 6.76
CA LEU A 94 2.13 11.37 7.63
C LEU A 94 2.34 10.93 9.07
N ALA A 95 2.88 11.81 9.90
CA ALA A 95 3.10 11.56 11.32
C ALA A 95 2.57 12.74 12.14
N GLY A 96 2.27 12.52 13.42
CA GLY A 96 1.83 13.61 14.27
C GLY A 96 1.44 13.15 15.66
N THR A 97 1.03 14.12 16.47
CA THR A 97 0.60 13.90 17.85
C THR A 97 -0.80 14.46 18.07
N VAL A 98 -1.64 13.71 18.76
CA VAL A 98 -2.94 14.18 19.24
C VAL A 98 -2.86 14.55 20.71
N THR A 99 -3.29 15.75 21.06
CA THR A 99 -3.22 16.28 22.44
C THR A 99 -4.55 16.87 22.90
N ASP A 100 -4.72 16.97 24.21
CA ASP A 100 -5.80 17.74 24.83
C ASP A 100 -5.47 19.25 24.72
N ALA A 101 -6.41 20.03 24.16
CA ALA A 101 -6.18 21.44 23.88
C ALA A 101 -6.04 22.33 25.13
N ALA A 102 -6.54 21.88 26.28
CA ALA A 102 -6.48 22.66 27.53
C ALA A 102 -5.22 22.36 28.35
N THR A 103 -4.77 21.11 28.35
CA THR A 103 -3.67 20.63 29.20
C THR A 103 -2.37 20.38 28.43
N GLY A 104 -2.45 20.24 27.10
CA GLY A 104 -1.32 19.80 26.27
C GLY A 104 -0.95 18.32 26.45
N SER A 105 -1.72 17.56 27.25
CA SER A 105 -1.43 16.15 27.51
C SER A 105 -1.67 15.31 26.25
N PRO A 106 -0.84 14.28 25.99
CA PRO A 106 -1.06 13.38 24.86
C PRO A 106 -2.35 12.57 25.03
N LEU A 107 -3.06 12.36 23.93
CA LEU A 107 -4.31 11.59 23.89
C LEU A 107 -4.08 10.25 23.23
N ALA A 108 -3.97 9.21 24.06
CA ALA A 108 -3.88 7.82 23.63
C ALA A 108 -5.24 7.26 23.20
N GLY A 109 -5.25 6.38 22.20
CA GLY A 109 -6.47 5.71 21.75
C GLY A 109 -7.41 6.58 20.90
N ALA A 110 -6.98 7.77 20.47
CA ALA A 110 -7.72 8.60 19.53
C ALA A 110 -7.73 7.95 18.15
N THR A 111 -8.89 7.90 17.50
CA THR A 111 -9.04 7.41 16.13
C THR A 111 -8.68 8.54 15.16
N VAL A 112 -7.76 8.27 14.24
CA VAL A 112 -7.40 9.16 13.12
C VAL A 112 -7.90 8.50 11.84
N ALA A 113 -9.00 9.02 11.29
CA ALA A 113 -9.55 8.59 10.01
C ALA A 113 -9.05 9.51 8.90
N LEU A 114 -8.31 8.97 7.95
CA LEU A 114 -7.71 9.64 6.81
C LEU A 114 -8.54 9.32 5.57
N THR A 115 -9.03 10.35 4.88
CA THR A 115 -9.78 10.24 3.63
C THR A 115 -9.08 11.04 2.55
N GLY A 116 -8.84 10.45 1.38
CA GLY A 116 -8.06 11.09 0.30
C GLY A 116 -7.73 10.09 -0.82
N PRO A 117 -6.53 10.15 -1.42
CA PRO A 117 -6.08 9.17 -2.41
C PRO A 117 -6.18 7.71 -1.96
N ALA A 118 -6.06 7.44 -0.67
CA ALA A 118 -6.27 6.10 -0.09
C ALA A 118 -6.76 6.19 1.36
N ASP A 119 -7.95 5.66 1.65
CA ASP A 119 -8.51 5.73 2.99
C ASP A 119 -7.72 4.89 4.02
N ARG A 120 -7.55 5.44 5.23
CA ARG A 120 -6.85 4.78 6.33
C ARG A 120 -7.48 5.11 7.68
N GLN A 121 -7.40 4.17 8.61
CA GLN A 121 -7.78 4.43 9.99
C GLN A 121 -6.64 3.98 10.91
N LEU A 122 -6.23 4.88 11.79
CA LEU A 122 -5.15 4.68 12.75
C LEU A 122 -5.68 4.94 14.16
N THR A 123 -4.95 4.44 15.15
CA THR A 123 -5.19 4.71 16.56
C THR A 123 -3.92 5.26 17.18
N THR A 124 -4.00 6.36 17.92
CA THR A 124 -2.82 6.96 18.56
C THR A 124 -2.23 6.08 19.66
N GLY A 125 -0.90 6.10 19.78
CA GLY A 125 -0.14 5.41 20.82
C GLY A 125 -0.30 6.04 22.22
N ALA A 126 0.36 5.46 23.22
CA ALA A 126 0.31 5.94 24.61
C ALA A 126 0.85 7.37 24.79
N ASP A 127 1.75 7.78 23.89
CA ASP A 127 2.33 9.12 23.80
C ASP A 127 1.53 10.06 22.87
N GLY A 128 0.35 9.63 22.41
CA GLY A 128 -0.52 10.41 21.53
C GLY A 128 -0.07 10.41 20.06
N THR A 129 1.01 9.71 19.72
CA THR A 129 1.58 9.73 18.36
C THR A 129 0.86 8.80 17.39
N PHE A 130 0.92 9.14 16.10
CA PHE A 130 0.53 8.27 15.00
C PHE A 130 1.50 8.44 13.82
N THR A 131 1.64 7.41 12.99
CA THR A 131 2.40 7.46 11.74
C THR A 131 1.79 6.53 10.70
N SER A 132 1.80 6.93 9.43
CA SER A 132 1.42 6.08 8.31
C SER A 132 2.15 6.50 7.04
N LEU A 133 2.61 5.51 6.27
CA LEU A 133 3.01 5.71 4.88
C LEU A 133 1.73 5.82 4.04
N LEU A 134 1.64 6.87 3.22
CA LEU A 134 0.48 7.16 2.38
C LEU A 134 0.95 7.57 0.99
N PRO A 135 0.18 7.27 -0.07
CA PRO A 135 0.35 7.91 -1.37
C PRO A 135 0.39 9.44 -1.22
N SER A 136 1.17 10.12 -2.05
CA SER A 136 1.20 11.58 -2.11
C SER A 136 -0.17 12.09 -2.51
N GLY A 137 -0.53 13.22 -1.94
CA GLY A 137 -1.77 13.92 -2.25
C GLY A 137 -2.43 14.47 -1.00
N ASP A 138 -3.61 15.02 -1.21
CA ASP A 138 -4.35 15.75 -0.18
C ASP A 138 -5.27 14.80 0.60
N TYR A 139 -5.17 14.87 1.92
CA TYR A 139 -5.94 14.08 2.86
C TYR A 139 -6.73 14.98 3.80
N GLN A 140 -7.91 14.49 4.19
CA GLN A 140 -8.67 14.98 5.33
C GLN A 140 -8.48 14.00 6.49
N ALA A 141 -7.85 14.46 7.57
CA ALA A 141 -7.69 13.73 8.81
C ALA A 141 -8.79 14.11 9.80
N THR A 142 -9.73 13.21 10.06
CA THR A 142 -10.74 13.37 11.10
C THR A 142 -10.30 12.62 12.34
N VAL A 143 -9.97 13.38 13.38
CA VAL A 143 -9.52 12.86 14.68
C VAL A 143 -10.70 12.86 15.65
N SER A 144 -10.92 11.73 16.32
CA SER A 144 -12.02 11.58 17.29
C SER A 144 -11.59 10.74 18.49
N LEU A 145 -12.11 11.11 19.66
CA LEU A 145 -11.93 10.38 20.92
C LEU A 145 -13.16 10.61 21.79
N PHE A 146 -13.58 9.58 22.54
CA PHE A 146 -14.71 9.71 23.45
C PHE A 146 -14.48 10.84 24.47
N GLY A 147 -15.49 11.69 24.67
CA GLY A 147 -15.39 12.85 25.55
C GLY A 147 -14.77 14.09 24.92
N TYR A 148 -14.38 14.05 23.64
CA TYR A 148 -13.82 15.17 22.89
C TYR A 148 -14.69 15.50 21.65
N THR A 149 -14.67 16.76 21.24
CA THR A 149 -15.28 17.17 19.97
C THR A 149 -14.38 16.71 18.81
N PRO A 150 -14.88 15.92 17.84
CA PRO A 150 -14.10 15.52 16.67
C PRO A 150 -13.59 16.73 15.89
N ARG A 151 -12.39 16.62 15.32
CA ARG A 151 -11.75 17.67 14.53
C ARG A 151 -11.26 17.12 13.21
N THR A 152 -11.57 17.82 12.13
CA THR A 152 -11.07 17.51 10.79
C THR A 152 -10.01 18.52 10.38
N VAL A 153 -8.86 18.06 9.90
CA VAL A 153 -7.74 18.89 9.44
C VAL A 153 -7.25 18.38 8.10
N ALA A 154 -6.91 19.29 7.19
CA ALA A 154 -6.29 18.94 5.91
C ALA A 154 -4.78 18.67 6.09
N ALA A 155 -4.24 17.71 5.36
CA ALA A 155 -2.81 17.45 5.27
C ALA A 155 -2.42 17.04 3.85
N THR A 156 -1.32 17.56 3.34
CA THR A 156 -0.79 17.20 2.01
C THR A 156 0.43 16.31 2.21
N VAL A 157 0.33 15.06 1.79
CA VAL A 157 1.44 14.11 1.82
C VAL A 157 2.28 14.34 0.57
N THR A 158 3.58 14.60 0.76
CA THR A 158 4.54 14.82 -0.33
C THR A 158 5.47 13.62 -0.46
N THR A 159 5.80 13.26 -1.70
CA THR A 159 6.69 12.16 -2.05
C THR A 159 8.02 12.22 -1.31
N GLY A 160 8.40 11.13 -0.64
CA GLY A 160 9.68 10.99 0.06
C GLY A 160 9.79 11.74 1.38
N ASP A 161 8.85 12.65 1.67
CA ASP A 161 8.90 13.54 2.83
C ASP A 161 8.04 13.03 3.99
N THR A 162 8.37 13.49 5.21
CA THR A 162 7.49 13.36 6.37
C THR A 162 6.70 14.63 6.56
N THR A 163 5.38 14.55 6.44
CA THR A 163 4.43 15.62 6.78
C THR A 163 4.01 15.47 8.25
N THR A 164 4.16 16.52 9.03
CA THR A 164 3.74 16.55 10.45
C THR A 164 2.36 17.16 10.61
N LEU A 165 1.45 16.46 11.29
CA LEU A 165 0.08 16.91 11.59
C LEU A 165 -0.24 16.76 13.07
N ASP A 166 -0.03 17.82 13.84
CA ASP A 166 -0.41 17.85 15.25
C ASP A 166 -1.84 18.37 15.43
N VAL A 167 -2.64 17.64 16.22
CA VAL A 167 -4.07 17.93 16.41
C VAL A 167 -4.39 18.03 17.88
N ALA A 168 -4.78 19.24 18.31
CA ALA A 168 -5.34 19.45 19.64
C ALA A 168 -6.87 19.29 19.60
N LEU A 169 -7.41 18.42 20.46
CA LEU A 169 -8.86 18.21 20.64
C LEU A 169 -9.39 18.94 21.89
N SER A 170 -10.59 19.49 21.78
CA SER A 170 -11.28 20.12 22.90
C SER A 170 -12.21 19.13 23.59
N ALA A 171 -12.08 18.99 24.91
CA ALA A 171 -12.99 18.17 25.71
C ALA A 171 -14.42 18.74 25.65
N VAL A 172 -15.41 17.86 25.55
CA VAL A 172 -16.82 18.24 25.64
C VAL A 172 -17.12 18.54 27.12
N PRO A 173 -17.64 19.73 27.46
CA PRO A 173 -18.01 20.03 28.83
C PRO A 173 -19.07 19.04 29.32
N GLY A 174 -18.71 18.18 30.26
CA GLY A 174 -19.68 17.31 30.91
C GLY A 174 -20.61 18.13 31.78
N SER A 175 -21.93 18.06 31.54
CA SER A 175 -22.90 18.45 32.55
C SER A 175 -22.68 17.53 33.75
N ARG A 176 -22.05 18.04 34.82
CA ARG A 176 -22.05 17.37 36.11
C ARG A 176 -23.51 17.29 36.56
N SER A 177 -24.10 16.10 36.50
CA SER A 177 -25.34 15.83 37.21
C SER A 177 -25.01 15.93 38.70
N ALA A 178 -25.39 17.04 39.33
CA ALA A 178 -25.32 17.20 40.76
C ALA A 178 -26.35 16.23 41.37
N ALA A 179 -25.87 15.08 41.84
CA ALA A 179 -26.68 14.21 42.69
C ALA A 179 -26.94 14.95 44.01
N ARG A 180 -28.22 15.11 44.32
CA ARG A 180 -28.77 15.70 45.54
C ARG A 180 -29.13 14.58 46.51
#